data_AF-A0A0M3JJP4-F1
#
_entry.id   AF-A0A0M3JJP4-F1
#
_cell.length_a   1.000
_cell.length_b   1.000
_cell.length_c   1.000
_cell.angle_alpha   90.00
_cell.angle_beta   90.00
_cell.angle_gamma   90.00
#
_symmetry.space_group_name_H-M   'P 1'
#
loop_
_entity.id
_entity.type
_entity.pdbx_description
1 polymer ?
#
loop_
_entity_poly.entity_id
_entity_poly.type
_entity_poly.pdbx_seq_one_letter_code
_entity_poly.pdbx_strand_id
1 'polypeptide(L)' 'MVWCAEHASCAKEISQCLLESLAIDETPLHKKIARLYLIADILANCAARVRDVFYYRQYIGDLMPDIFKVFKFTGLDFI' A
#
# COMPACT_ATOMS: atom_id res chain seq x y z
N MET A 1 1.10 -9.71 -4.53
CA MET A 1 -0.24 -9.38 -5.08
C MET A 1 -1.21 -10.56 -5.09
N VAL A 2 -0.90 -11.75 -5.64
CA VAL A 2 -1.87 -12.86 -5.79
C VAL A 2 -2.68 -13.15 -4.52
N TRP A 3 -2.00 -13.30 -3.37
CA TRP A 3 -2.68 -13.50 -2.07
C TRP A 3 -3.67 -12.38 -1.73
N CYS A 4 -3.33 -11.11 -2.01
CA CYS A 4 -4.22 -9.97 -1.81
C CYS A 4 -5.47 -10.05 -2.71
N ALA A 5 -5.31 -10.49 -3.96
CA ALA A 5 -6.43 -10.66 -4.88
C ALA A 5 -7.39 -11.78 -4.43
N GLU A 6 -6.85 -12.89 -3.91
CA GLU A 6 -7.63 -14.01 -3.36
C GLU A 6 -8.42 -13.63 -2.09
N HIS A 7 -7.93 -12.64 -1.33
CA HIS A 7 -8.51 -12.19 -0.06
C HIS A 7 -9.09 -10.77 -0.15
N ALA A 8 -9.48 -10.33 -1.35
CA ALA A 8 -9.90 -8.95 -1.61
C ALA A 8 -11.20 -8.54 -0.90
N SER A 9 -11.99 -9.49 -0.40
CA SER A 9 -13.11 -9.18 0.50
C SER A 9 -12.66 -8.43 1.77
N CYS A 10 -11.39 -8.56 2.15
CA CYS A 10 -10.75 -7.86 3.27
C CYS A 10 -9.84 -6.73 2.79
N ALA A 11 -10.10 -6.14 1.61
CA ALA A 11 -9.22 -5.14 1.01
C ALA A 11 -8.96 -3.94 1.94
N LYS A 12 -9.95 -3.55 2.75
CA LYS A 12 -9.81 -2.44 3.70
C LYS A 12 -8.80 -2.77 4.79
N GLU A 13 -8.96 -3.91 5.45
CA GLU A 13 -8.09 -4.40 6.52
C GLU A 13 -6.67 -4.65 6.00
N ILE A 14 -6.54 -5.22 4.80
CA ILE A 14 -5.24 -5.44 4.16
C ILE A 14 -4.56 -4.10 3.85
N SER A 15 -5.29 -3.11 3.33
CA SER A 15 -4.73 -1.77 3.04
C SER A 15 -4.26 -1.08 4.32
N GLN A 16 -5.03 -1.17 5.40
CA GLN A 16 -4.68 -0.62 6.69
C GLN A 16 -3.43 -1.30 7.28
N CYS A 17 -3.36 -2.63 7.22
CA CYS A 17 -2.19 -3.40 7.67
C CYS A 17 -0.91 -3.03 6.89
N LEU A 18 -1.01 -2.75 5.59
CA LEU A 18 0.13 -2.29 4.79
C LEU A 18 0.66 -0.93 5.26
N LEU A 19 -0.24 0.02 5.59
CA LEU A 19 0.14 1.31 6.15
C LEU A 19 0.80 1.15 7.53
N GLU A 20 0.19 0.38 8.43
CA GLU A 20 0.74 0.13 9.77
C GLU A 20 2.12 -0.52 9.68
N SER A 21 2.29 -1.48 8.78
CA SER A 21 3.57 -2.11 8.52
C SER A 21 4.62 -1.10 8.04
N LEU A 22 4.25 -0.18 7.14
CA LEU A 22 5.14 0.90 6.68
C LEU A 22 5.52 1.85 7.81
N ALA A 23 4.58 2.18 8.70
CA ALA A 23 4.75 3.14 9.79
C ALA A 23 5.66 2.65 10.95
N ILE A 24 6.14 1.40 10.93
CA ILE A 24 7.11 0.90 11.91
C ILE A 24 8.46 1.60 11.71
N ASP A 25 8.91 2.36 12.72
CA ASP A 25 10.12 3.17 12.66
C ASP A 25 11.39 2.34 12.48
N GLU A 26 11.47 1.17 13.12
CA GLU A 26 12.63 0.26 13.04
C GLU A 26 12.72 -0.48 11.71
N THR A 27 11.70 -0.38 10.84
CA THR A 27 11.74 -1.02 9.53
C THR A 27 12.81 -0.34 8.65
N PRO A 28 13.83 -1.07 8.17
CA PRO A 28 14.83 -0.52 7.27
C PRO A 28 14.23 0.03 5.97
N LEU A 29 14.83 1.08 5.42
CA LEU A 29 14.34 1.77 4.21
C LEU A 29 14.08 0.81 3.03
N HIS A 30 14.99 -0.13 2.76
CA HIS A 30 14.81 -1.08 1.65
C HIS A 30 13.55 -1.95 1.81
N LYS A 31 13.15 -2.29 3.05
CA LYS A 31 11.90 -3.02 3.30
C LYS A 31 10.68 -2.12 3.13
N LYS A 32 10.78 -0.84 3.52
CA LYS A 32 9.72 0.16 3.24
C LYS A 32 9.52 0.31 1.72
N ILE A 33 10.60 0.41 0.95
CA ILE A 33 10.56 0.45 -0.53
C ILE A 33 9.93 -0.83 -1.09
N ALA A 34 10.31 -2.02 -0.61
CA ALA A 34 9.71 -3.28 -1.06
C ALA A 34 8.20 -3.34 -0.79
N ARG A 35 7.74 -2.85 0.38
CA ARG A 35 6.31 -2.73 0.70
C ARG A 35 5.59 -1.73 -0.20
N LEU A 36 6.23 -0.63 -0.57
CA LEU A 36 5.70 0.32 -1.55
C LEU A 36 5.54 -0.31 -2.94
N TYR A 37 6.50 -1.15 -3.37
CA TYR A 37 6.36 -1.91 -4.62
C TYR A 37 5.18 -2.90 -4.57
N LEU A 38 4.92 -3.53 -3.43
CA LEU A 38 3.72 -4.37 -3.27
C LEU A 38 2.44 -3.53 -3.41
N ILE A 39 2.39 -2.33 -2.83
CA ILE A 39 1.25 -1.41 -2.97
C ILE A 39 1.04 -1.02 -4.45
N ALA A 40 2.13 -0.67 -5.15
CA ALA A 40 2.09 -0.35 -6.58
C ALA A 40 1.60 -1.55 -7.42
N ASP A 41 2.08 -2.76 -7.13
CA ASP A 41 1.66 -4.00 -7.78
C ASP A 41 0.16 -4.30 -7.55
N ILE A 42 -0.35 -4.04 -6.34
CA ILE A 42 -1.79 -4.15 -6.05
C ILE A 42 -2.60 -3.15 -6.88
N LEU A 43 -2.19 -1.87 -6.90
CA LEU A 43 -2.89 -0.82 -7.64
C LEU A 43 -2.86 -1.04 -9.16
N ALA A 44 -1.73 -1.50 -9.70
CA ALA A 44 -1.60 -1.80 -11.12
C ALA A 44 -2.53 -2.94 -11.55
N ASN A 45 -2.76 -3.92 -10.67
CA ASN A 45 -3.54 -5.11 -10.97
C ASN A 45 -4.99 -5.06 -10.44
N CYS A 46 -5.40 -4.00 -9.75
CA CYS A 46 -6.73 -3.93 -9.14
C CYS A 46 -7.90 -3.80 -10.15
N ALA A 47 -7.59 -3.63 -11.43
CA ALA A 47 -8.58 -3.67 -12.52
C ALA A 47 -8.80 -5.08 -13.11
N ALA A 48 -8.13 -6.11 -12.58
CA ALA A 48 -8.32 -7.49 -12.99
C ALA A 48 -9.76 -7.96 -12.75
N ARG A 49 -10.21 -8.95 -13.54
CA ARG A 49 -11.56 -9.56 -13.41
C ARG A 49 -11.63 -10.55 -12.24
N VAL A 50 -11.29 -10.08 -11.05
CA VAL A 50 -11.37 -10.82 -9.78
C VAL A 50 -12.29 -10.05 -8.85
N ARG A 51 -13.15 -10.77 -8.14
CA ARG A 51 -14.13 -10.16 -7.23
C ARG A 51 -13.44 -9.30 -6.17
N ASP A 52 -14.03 -8.15 -5.86
CA ASP A 52 -13.61 -7.22 -4.79
C ASP A 52 -12.22 -6.57 -4.94
N VAL A 53 -11.37 -6.99 -5.88
CA VAL A 53 -10.00 -6.44 -6.02
C VAL A 53 -10.00 -4.96 -6.36
N PHE A 54 -11.02 -4.47 -7.07
CA PHE A 54 -11.16 -3.05 -7.41
C PHE A 54 -11.27 -2.13 -6.18
N TYR A 55 -11.70 -2.65 -5.01
CA TYR A 55 -11.79 -1.87 -3.77
C TYR A 55 -10.42 -1.41 -3.27
N TYR A 56 -9.33 -2.11 -3.61
CA TYR A 56 -7.98 -1.65 -3.28
C TYR A 56 -7.69 -0.25 -3.83
N ARG A 57 -8.25 0.10 -4.99
CA ARG A 57 -8.08 1.45 -5.57
C ARG A 57 -8.62 2.54 -4.65
N GLN A 58 -9.77 2.29 -4.04
CA GLN A 58 -10.39 3.23 -3.11
C GLN A 58 -9.60 3.27 -1.79
N TYR A 59 -9.45 2.13 -1.12
CA TYR A 59 -8.87 2.11 0.23
C TYR A 59 -7.39 2.51 0.27
N ILE A 60 -6.59 2.07 -0.69
CA ILE A 60 -5.19 2.52 -0.79
C ILE A 60 -5.13 3.99 -1.23
N GLY A 61 -6.05 4.42 -2.11
CA GLY A 61 -6.17 5.82 -2.52
C GLY A 61 -6.41 6.76 -1.33
N ASP A 62 -7.32 6.38 -0.43
CA ASP A 62 -7.64 7.14 0.78
C ASP A 62 -6.44 7.23 1.75
N LEU A 63 -5.62 6.17 1.83
CA LEU A 63 -4.43 6.10 2.69
C LEU A 63 -3.16 6.69 2.05
N MET A 64 -3.21 7.07 0.76
CA MET A 64 -2.03 7.49 -0.01
C MET A 64 -1.23 8.64 0.65
N PRO A 65 -1.86 9.70 1.18
CA PRO A 65 -1.12 10.76 1.86
C PRO A 65 -0.33 10.25 3.06
N ASP A 66 -0.89 9.32 3.83
CA ASP A 66 -0.24 8.77 5.02
C ASP A 66 0.86 7.76 4.67
N ILE A 67 0.67 6.98 3.60
CA ILE A 67 1.71 6.12 3.03
C ILE A 67 2.96 6.94 2.69
N PHE A 68 2.80 8.08 2.02
CA PHE A 68 3.95 8.93 1.65
C PHE A 68 4.55 9.68 2.83
N LYS A 69 3.77 10.05 3.86
CA LYS A 69 4.32 10.64 5.10
C LYS A 69 5.31 9.73 5.82
N VAL A 70 5.23 8.40 5.66
CA VAL A 70 6.22 7.46 6.24
C VAL A 70 7.59 7.63 5.60
N PHE A 71 7.65 8.01 4.33
CA PHE A 71 8.88 8.21 3.58
C PHE A 71 9.37 9.65 3.72
N LYS A 72 9.45 10.17 4.96
CA LYS A 72 10.08 11.47 5.22
C LYS A 72 11.53 11.42 4.75
N PHE A 73 11.75 11.88 3.52
CA PHE A 73 13.09 12.16 3.04
C PHE A 73 13.59 13.35 3.83
N THR A 74 14.44 13.09 4.82
CA THR A 74 15.28 14.12 5.44
C THR A 74 16.15 14.73 4.35
N GLY A 75 15.65 15.78 3.69
CA GLY A 75 16.44 16.61 2.77
C GLY A 75 15.69 17.27 1.62
N LEU A 76 14.51 16.81 1.22
CA LEU A 76 13.78 17.41 0.10
C LEU A 76 12.27 17.30 0.35
N ASP A 77 11.70 18.42 0.82
CA ASP A 77 10.28 18.73 0.66
C ASP A 77 9.98 18.68 -0.85
N PHE A 78 9.46 17.55 -1.31
CA PHE A 78 8.90 17.46 -2.65
C PHE A 78 7.55 18.19 -2.66
N ILE A 79 7.64 19.49 -2.94
CA ILE A 79 6.59 20.42 -3.41
C ILE A 79 5.42 20.67 -2.44
#